data_AF-A0A4S5JJR0-F1
#
_entry.id   AF-A0A4S5JJR0-F1
#
_cell.length_a   1.000
_cell.length_b   1.000
_cell.length_c   1.000
_cell.angle_alpha   90.00
_cell.angle_beta   90.00
_cell.angle_gamma   90.00
#
_symmetry.space_group_name_H-M   'P 1'
#
loop_
_entity.id
_entity.type
_entity.pdbx_description
1 polymer ?
#
loop_
_entity_poly.entity_id
_entity_poly.type
_entity_poly.pdbx_seq_one_letter_code
_entity_poly.pdbx_strand_id
1 'polypeptide(L)'
;MKKILIISLFSLWLTACGSGLEGTYTDDLGIYHFTFEPNGKVMIREKGQMQEYEYRVDGDEVLIELSEEDEEVLVINEDGSLSPKGLKNVYLIKQE
;
A
#
# COMPACT_ATOMS: atom_id res chain seq x y z
N MET A 1 -31.43 -39.34 22.74
CA MET A 1 -30.92 -37.97 23.01
C MET A 1 -29.42 -37.95 22.72
N LYS A 2 -28.90 -36.85 22.13
CA LYS A 2 -27.47 -36.49 21.99
C LYS A 2 -26.69 -37.34 20.97
N LYS A 3 -25.91 -36.81 20.01
CA LYS A 3 -25.47 -35.45 19.65
C LYS A 3 -25.19 -35.47 18.13
N ILE A 4 -25.76 -34.53 17.37
CA ILE A 4 -25.30 -34.27 16.00
C ILE A 4 -24.04 -33.42 16.15
N LEU A 5 -22.88 -34.00 15.84
CA LEU A 5 -21.62 -33.26 15.73
C LEU A 5 -21.62 -32.51 14.40
N ILE A 6 -22.15 -31.29 14.40
CA ILE A 6 -21.93 -30.31 13.34
C ILE A 6 -20.49 -29.85 13.50
N ILE A 7 -19.56 -30.56 12.87
CA ILE A 7 -18.20 -30.09 12.70
C ILE A 7 -18.26 -29.11 11.53
N SER A 8 -18.49 -27.85 11.89
CA SER A 8 -18.38 -26.69 11.02
C SER A 8 -16.95 -26.64 10.47
N LEU A 9 -16.75 -27.24 9.30
CA LEU A 9 -15.54 -27.11 8.51
C LEU A 9 -15.60 -25.78 7.76
N PHE A 10 -15.59 -24.69 8.53
CA PHE A 10 -15.36 -23.34 8.03
C PHE A 10 -13.85 -23.15 7.90
N SER A 11 -13.23 -23.93 7.03
CA SER A 11 -11.80 -23.85 6.74
C SER A 11 -11.54 -22.55 5.98
N LEU A 12 -11.10 -21.56 6.77
CA LEU A 12 -10.24 -20.44 6.45
C LEU A 12 -10.06 -20.19 4.95
N TRP A 13 -10.75 -19.18 4.46
CA TRP A 13 -10.25 -18.39 3.34
C TRP A 13 -8.92 -17.77 3.81
N LEU A 14 -7.80 -18.43 3.53
CA LEU A 14 -6.53 -17.72 3.40
C LEU A 14 -6.66 -16.88 2.13
N THR A 15 -7.29 -15.72 2.25
CA THR A 15 -7.00 -14.62 1.34
C THR A 15 -5.57 -14.19 1.66
N ALA A 16 -4.59 -14.89 1.10
CA ALA A 16 -3.33 -14.27 0.71
C ALA A 16 -3.56 -13.36 -0.52
N CYS A 17 -4.75 -12.73 -0.62
CA CYS A 17 -4.88 -11.45 -1.26
C CYS A 17 -4.12 -10.48 -0.36
N GLY A 18 -2.81 -10.37 -0.56
CA GLY A 18 -2.18 -9.07 -0.33
C GLY A 18 -2.91 -8.13 -1.27
N SER A 19 -3.98 -7.49 -0.79
CA SER A 19 -4.64 -6.43 -1.52
C SER A 19 -3.59 -5.33 -1.63
N GLY A 20 -3.02 -5.18 -2.82
CA GLY A 20 -2.19 -4.01 -3.10
C GLY A 20 -2.97 -2.74 -2.79
N LEU A 21 -2.24 -1.65 -2.64
CA LEU A 21 -2.89 -0.34 -2.59
C LEU A 21 -3.52 -0.05 -3.94
N GLU A 22 -4.61 0.70 -3.89
CA GLU A 22 -5.28 1.20 -5.08
C GLU A 22 -5.58 2.69 -4.88
N GLY A 23 -5.29 3.47 -5.92
CA GLY A 23 -5.65 4.87 -6.01
C GLY A 23 -4.46 5.82 -5.91
N THR A 24 -4.75 7.11 -6.02
CA THR A 24 -3.74 8.16 -6.01
C THR A 24 -3.61 8.78 -4.63
N TYR A 25 -2.40 8.92 -4.13
CA TYR A 25 -2.05 9.52 -2.85
C TYR A 25 -1.15 10.73 -3.12
N THR A 26 -1.50 11.87 -2.53
CA THR A 26 -0.76 13.13 -2.70
C THR A 26 -0.68 13.86 -1.38
N ASP A 27 0.40 14.60 -1.17
CA ASP A 27 0.49 15.56 -0.07
C ASP A 27 -0.20 16.89 -0.45
N ASP A 28 -0.46 17.72 0.55
CA ASP A 28 -1.14 19.02 0.40
C ASP A 28 -0.42 19.98 -0.56
N LEU A 29 0.89 19.81 -0.73
CA LEU A 29 1.72 20.65 -1.60
C LEU A 29 1.85 20.10 -3.02
N GLY A 30 1.40 18.88 -3.28
CA GLY A 30 1.54 18.19 -4.57
C GLY A 30 2.98 17.85 -4.93
N ILE A 31 3.87 17.77 -3.93
CA ILE A 31 5.27 17.37 -4.09
C ILE A 31 5.35 15.87 -4.31
N TYR A 32 4.59 15.12 -3.52
CA TYR A 32 4.47 13.68 -3.60
C TYR A 32 3.21 13.31 -4.36
N HIS A 33 3.33 12.40 -5.32
CA HIS A 33 2.20 11.95 -6.12
C HIS A 33 2.41 10.50 -6.54
N PHE A 34 1.72 9.59 -5.85
CA PHE A 34 1.82 8.15 -6.05
C PHE A 34 0.47 7.62 -6.51
N THR A 35 0.43 6.91 -7.63
CA THR A 35 -0.76 6.17 -8.06
C THR A 35 -0.48 4.68 -7.96
N PHE A 36 -1.08 4.04 -6.98
CA PHE A 36 -0.93 2.60 -6.75
C PHE A 36 -1.94 1.81 -7.57
N GLU A 37 -1.46 0.74 -8.18
CA GLU A 37 -2.26 -0.29 -8.82
C GLU A 37 -2.25 -1.58 -7.97
N PRO A 38 -3.36 -2.33 -7.95
CA PRO A 38 -3.47 -3.55 -7.15
C PRO A 38 -2.59 -4.70 -7.63
N ASN A 39 -1.92 -4.55 -8.78
CA ASN A 39 -0.99 -5.52 -9.37
C ASN A 39 0.46 -5.40 -8.87
N GLY A 40 0.75 -4.53 -7.90
CA GLY A 40 2.11 -4.30 -7.40
C GLY A 40 2.91 -3.25 -8.17
N LYS A 41 2.24 -2.42 -9.00
CA LYS A 41 2.85 -1.28 -9.69
C LYS A 41 2.45 0.05 -9.06
N VAL A 42 3.38 0.99 -9.02
CA VAL A 42 3.13 2.36 -8.57
C VAL A 42 3.70 3.35 -9.59
N MET A 43 2.90 4.36 -9.94
CA MET A 43 3.36 5.48 -10.75
C MET A 43 3.73 6.65 -9.84
N ILE A 44 4.94 7.17 -9.97
CA ILE A 44 5.45 8.32 -9.20
C ILE A 44 5.67 9.50 -10.13
N ARG A 45 5.23 10.70 -9.73
CA ARG A 45 5.56 11.93 -10.45
C ARG A 45 6.96 12.41 -10.11
N GLU A 46 7.88 12.26 -11.03
CA GLU A 46 9.25 12.77 -10.92
C GLU A 46 9.53 13.81 -12.00
N LYS A 47 9.99 15.01 -11.59
CA LYS A 47 10.37 16.10 -12.52
C LYS A 47 9.31 16.39 -13.60
N GLY A 48 8.03 16.27 -13.22
CA GLY A 48 6.88 16.51 -14.10
C GLY A 48 6.48 15.35 -15.01
N GLN A 49 7.12 14.18 -14.91
CA GLN A 49 6.80 12.97 -15.66
C GLN A 49 6.35 11.86 -14.71
N MET A 50 5.49 10.95 -15.18
CA MET A 50 5.11 9.76 -14.41
C MET A 50 6.07 8.63 -14.73
N GLN A 51 6.68 8.04 -13.70
CA GLN A 51 7.58 6.91 -13.81
C GLN A 51 6.99 5.70 -13.06
N GLU A 52 7.03 4.52 -13.70
CA GLU A 52 6.53 3.28 -13.10
C GLU A 52 7.62 2.60 -12.28
N TYR A 53 7.23 2.09 -11.11
CA TYR A 53 8.05 1.29 -10.21
C TYR A 53 7.28 0.08 -9.69
N GLU A 54 8.02 -0.89 -9.16
CA GLU A 54 7.43 -2.00 -8.42
C GLU A 54 7.29 -1.63 -6.95
N TYR A 55 6.24 -2.14 -6.30
CA TYR A 55 6.10 -2.03 -4.87
C TYR A 55 5.55 -3.31 -4.26
N ARG A 56 5.77 -3.43 -2.96
CA ARG A 56 5.14 -4.46 -2.13
C ARG A 56 4.68 -3.85 -0.81
N VAL A 57 3.67 -4.46 -0.22
CA VAL A 57 3.22 -4.14 1.13
C VAL A 57 3.78 -5.18 2.10
N ASP A 58 4.47 -4.74 3.14
CA ASP A 58 4.98 -5.56 4.24
C ASP A 58 4.49 -4.99 5.56
N GLY A 59 3.44 -5.59 6.12
CA GLY A 59 2.79 -5.08 7.33
C GLY A 59 2.15 -3.70 7.10
N ASP A 60 2.64 -2.71 7.83
CA ASP A 60 2.26 -1.30 7.74
C ASP A 60 3.21 -0.49 6.84
N GLU A 61 4.13 -1.14 6.13
CA GLU A 61 5.07 -0.47 5.22
C GLU A 61 4.77 -0.78 3.75
N VAL A 62 4.96 0.21 2.90
CA VAL A 62 4.97 0.11 1.44
C VAL A 62 6.41 0.31 1.00
N LEU A 63 6.99 -0.72 0.41
CA LEU A 63 8.37 -0.73 -0.06
C LEU A 63 8.34 -0.56 -1.58
N ILE A 64 8.89 0.55 -2.07
CA ILE A 64 8.92 0.90 -3.49
C ILE A 64 10.36 0.79 -3.99
N GLU A 65 10.58 -0.10 -4.95
CA GLU A 65 11.91 -0.33 -5.52
C GLU A 65 12.22 0.75 -6.57
N LEU A 66 13.05 1.73 -6.20
CA LEU A 66 13.48 2.80 -7.10
C LEU A 66 14.62 2.34 -8.02
N SER A 67 15.49 1.46 -7.50
CA SER A 67 16.56 0.76 -8.22
C SER A 67 17.04 -0.46 -7.43
N GLU A 68 18.00 -1.23 -7.97
CA GLU A 68 18.57 -2.41 -7.27
C GLU A 68 19.21 -2.08 -5.91
N GLU A 69 19.62 -0.83 -5.68
CA GLU A 69 20.31 -0.38 -4.46
C GLU A 69 19.51 0.67 -3.67
N ASP A 70 18.30 1.05 -4.13
CA ASP A 70 17.53 2.16 -3.55
C ASP A 70 16.03 1.82 -3.45
N GLU A 71 15.47 2.12 -2.28
CA GLU A 71 14.09 1.82 -1.92
C GLU A 71 13.47 3.02 -1.19
N GLU A 72 12.29 3.46 -1.64
CA GLU A 72 11.46 4.41 -0.91
C GLU A 72 10.50 3.62 -0.01
N VAL A 73 10.44 3.99 1.28
CA VAL A 73 9.55 3.33 2.24
C VAL A 73 8.49 4.31 2.71
N LEU A 74 7.23 3.96 2.49
CA LEU A 74 6.08 4.67 3.05
C LEU A 74 5.47 3.85 4.20
N VAL A 75 4.92 4.54 5.18
CA VAL A 75 4.15 3.96 6.30
C VAL A 75 2.67 4.16 6.02
N ILE A 76 1.88 3.10 6.17
CA ILE A 76 0.42 3.10 6.13
C ILE A 76 -0.08 3.45 7.54
N ASN A 77 -0.64 4.65 7.69
CA ASN A 77 -1.17 5.12 8.96
C ASN A 77 -2.53 4.48 9.28
N GLU A 78 -2.96 4.53 10.55
CA GLU A 78 -4.24 3.95 10.99
C GLU A 78 -5.47 4.54 10.28
N ASP A 79 -5.38 5.77 9.78
CA ASP A 79 -6.44 6.46 9.02
C ASP A 79 -6.42 6.14 7.52
N GLY A 80 -5.48 5.30 7.06
CA GLY A 80 -5.29 4.92 5.66
C GLY A 80 -4.49 5.93 4.83
N SER A 81 -4.00 7.03 5.42
CA SER A 81 -3.02 7.90 4.75
C SER A 81 -1.64 7.23 4.69
N LEU A 82 -0.77 7.73 3.82
CA LEU A 82 0.62 7.29 3.73
C LEU A 82 1.57 8.37 4.25
N SER A 83 2.72 7.99 4.79
CA SER A 83 3.78 8.92 5.20
C SER A 83 5.16 8.42 4.80
N PRO A 84 6.07 9.23 4.24
CA PRO A 84 7.43 8.80 3.98
C PRO A 84 8.14 8.47 5.29
N LYS A 85 8.77 7.31 5.36
CA LYS A 85 9.41 6.82 6.57
C LYS A 85 10.53 7.77 7.00
N GLY A 86 10.50 8.19 8.26
CA GLY A 86 11.48 9.13 8.83
C GLY A 86 11.18 10.61 8.60
N LEU A 87 10.18 10.96 7.77
CA LEU A 87 9.70 12.33 7.66
C LEU A 87 8.53 12.57 8.62
N LYS A 88 8.51 13.74 9.25
CA LYS A 88 7.43 14.16 10.15
C LYS A 88 6.53 15.16 9.45
N ASN A 89 5.24 15.12 9.77
CA ASN A 89 4.22 16.05 9.26
C ASN A 89 4.06 16.02 7.72
N VAL A 90 4.35 14.88 7.10
CA VAL A 90 4.07 14.63 5.68
C VAL A 90 3.05 13.50 5.63
N TYR A 91 1.87 13.81 5.11
CA TYR A 91 0.76 12.87 4.98
C TYR A 91 0.27 12.93 3.54
N LEU A 92 0.20 11.77 2.91
CA LEU A 92 -0.31 11.61 1.57
C LEU A 92 -1.72 11.05 1.70
N ILE A 93 -2.68 11.85 1.27
CA ILE A 93 -4.10 11.55 1.40
C ILE A 93 -4.57 10.93 0.09
N LYS A 94 -5.34 9.85 0.20
CA LYS A 94 -5.99 9.24 -0.95
C LYS A 94 -6.94 10.24 -1.60
N GLN A 95 -6.79 10.43 -2.90
CA GLN A 95 -7.67 11.25 -3.72
C GLN A 95 -8.90 10.45 -4.12
N GLU A 96 -10.08 11.07 -4.02
CA GLU A 96 -11.38 10.49 -4.43
C GLU A 96 -11.47 10.22 -5.94
#